data_AF-V5BFV9-F1
#
_entry.id   AF-V5BFV9-F1
#
_cell.length_a   1.000
_cell.length_b   1.000
_cell.length_c   1.000
_cell.angle_alpha   90.00
_cell.angle_beta   90.00
_cell.angle_gamma   90.00
#
_symmetry.space_group_name_H-M   'P 1'
#
loop_
_entity.id
_entity.type
_entity.pdbx_description
1 polymer ?
#
loop_
_entity_poly.entity_id
_entity_poly.type
_entity_poly.pdbx_seq_one_letter_code
_entity_poly.pdbx_strand_id
1 'polypeptide(L)'
;MAGGYDVRLKENVEHLKELKELVAHHNLTDDQVLFLQNISDVTKGYLLSQCRCLVYTPAMEHFGIVPTEGMVCAKPIVAVNQGGPCESVGEGGTLCDPTPEAFAEALTAYVMDEALAKRVGAAGRERALKLFGMDVFGEKLATRLVTLWAKKNGELNSAQDEEGVKKQKSD
;
A
#
# COMPACT_ATOMS: atom_id res chain seq x y z
N MET A 1 14.11 -1.99 -4.32
CA MET A 1 12.72 -2.45 -4.15
C MET A 1 12.74 -3.85 -3.57
N ALA A 2 11.89 -4.16 -2.60
CA ALA A 2 11.74 -5.52 -2.09
C ALA A 2 10.91 -6.35 -3.09
N GLY A 3 11.27 -7.61 -3.30
CA GLY A 3 10.62 -8.51 -4.25
C GLY A 3 11.19 -8.42 -5.68
N GLY A 4 11.17 -9.55 -6.37
CA GLY A 4 11.69 -9.72 -7.72
C GLY A 4 11.70 -11.19 -8.10
N TYR A 5 11.56 -11.48 -9.39
CA TYR A 5 11.69 -12.84 -9.89
C TYR A 5 13.17 -13.25 -9.86
N ASP A 6 13.46 -14.28 -9.09
CA ASP A 6 14.79 -14.87 -8.98
C ASP A 6 14.71 -16.34 -9.38
N VAL A 7 15.43 -16.70 -10.45
CA VAL A 7 15.50 -18.05 -11.00
C VAL A 7 16.11 -19.07 -10.03
N ARG A 8 16.82 -18.60 -9.00
CA ARG A 8 17.40 -19.45 -7.96
C ARG A 8 16.39 -19.79 -6.87
N LEU A 9 15.30 -19.04 -6.76
CA LEU A 9 14.23 -19.28 -5.81
C LEU A 9 13.18 -20.17 -6.46
N LYS A 10 13.10 -21.42 -5.97
CA LYS A 10 12.19 -22.45 -6.49
C LYS A 10 10.73 -21.97 -6.52
N GLU A 11 10.30 -21.31 -5.45
CA GLU A 11 8.94 -20.75 -5.29
C GLU A 11 8.57 -19.79 -6.44
N ASN A 12 9.50 -18.90 -6.84
CA ASN A 12 9.26 -17.97 -7.95
C ASN A 12 9.07 -18.72 -9.27
N VAL A 13 9.93 -19.70 -9.54
CA VAL A 13 9.93 -20.46 -10.79
C VAL A 13 8.68 -21.31 -10.92
N GLU A 14 8.33 -22.04 -9.85
CA GLU A 14 7.15 -22.90 -9.81
C GLU A 14 5.87 -22.08 -9.91
N HIS A 15 5.76 -20.99 -9.14
CA HIS A 15 4.55 -20.18 -9.17
C HIS A 15 4.31 -19.51 -10.53
N LEU A 16 5.35 -18.98 -11.20
CA LEU A 16 5.20 -18.48 -12.56
C LEU A 16 4.73 -19.57 -13.53
N LYS A 17 5.27 -20.78 -13.39
CA LYS A 17 4.89 -21.92 -14.24
C LYS A 17 3.42 -22.25 -14.05
N GLU A 18 2.95 -22.33 -12.80
CA GLU A 18 1.53 -22.53 -12.47
C GLU A 18 0.63 -21.46 -13.11
N LEU A 19 1.01 -20.18 -13.03
CA LEU A 19 0.25 -19.09 -13.65
C LEU A 19 0.18 -19.22 -15.18
N LYS A 20 1.27 -19.63 -15.84
CA LYS A 20 1.27 -19.86 -17.30
C LYS A 20 0.42 -21.06 -17.69
N GLU A 21 0.40 -22.12 -16.87
CA GLU A 21 -0.47 -23.28 -17.07
C GLU A 21 -1.94 -22.90 -16.90
N LEU A 22 -2.28 -22.03 -15.94
CA LEU A 22 -3.65 -21.49 -15.79
C LEU A 22 -4.08 -20.67 -17.01
N VAL A 23 -3.20 -19.81 -17.55
CA VAL A 23 -3.48 -19.05 -18.79
C VAL A 23 -3.80 -20.00 -19.94
N ALA A 24 -3.01 -21.07 -20.12
CA ALA A 24 -3.26 -22.08 -21.13
C ALA A 24 -4.58 -22.85 -20.88
N HIS A 25 -4.86 -23.22 -19.64
CA HIS A 25 -6.10 -23.91 -19.25
C HIS A 25 -7.35 -23.10 -19.58
N HIS A 26 -7.28 -21.78 -19.40
CA HIS A 26 -8.37 -20.85 -19.71
C HIS A 26 -8.40 -20.40 -21.18
N ASN A 27 -7.54 -20.95 -22.05
CA ASN A 27 -7.40 -20.57 -23.47
C ASN A 27 -7.16 -19.06 -23.66
N LEU A 28 -6.43 -18.45 -22.74
CA LEU A 28 -6.04 -17.03 -22.83
C LEU A 28 -4.77 -16.89 -23.65
N THR A 29 -4.68 -15.80 -24.40
CA THR A 29 -3.56 -15.52 -25.31
C THR A 29 -2.64 -14.42 -24.78
N ASP A 30 -1.45 -14.29 -25.38
CA ASP A 30 -0.42 -13.34 -24.96
C ASP A 30 -0.84 -11.86 -25.08
N ASP A 31 -1.86 -11.55 -25.91
CA ASP A 31 -2.47 -10.22 -26.01
C ASP A 31 -3.48 -9.94 -24.89
N GLN A 32 -3.93 -10.98 -24.17
CA GLN A 32 -4.81 -10.85 -23.00
C GLN A 32 -4.03 -10.87 -21.68
N VAL A 33 -2.98 -11.69 -21.59
CA VAL A 33 -2.17 -11.84 -20.37
C VAL A 33 -0.68 -11.76 -20.69
N LEU A 34 -0.01 -10.75 -20.14
CA LEU A 34 1.42 -10.53 -20.32
C LEU A 34 2.17 -10.65 -18.98
N PHE A 35 3.09 -11.62 -18.91
CA PHE A 35 3.97 -11.77 -17.74
C PHE A 35 5.26 -10.95 -17.93
N LEU A 36 5.41 -9.90 -17.12
CA LEU A 36 6.61 -9.07 -17.10
C LEU A 36 7.36 -9.26 -15.78
N GLN A 37 8.59 -9.74 -15.85
CA GLN A 37 9.45 -9.97 -14.70
C GLN A 37 10.51 -8.88 -14.58
N ASN A 38 10.82 -8.48 -13.35
CA ASN A 38 11.95 -7.57 -13.04
C ASN A 38 11.96 -6.30 -13.91
N ILE A 39 10.79 -5.71 -14.15
CA ILE A 39 10.68 -4.47 -14.92
C ILE A 39 11.32 -3.30 -14.18
N SER A 40 11.81 -2.32 -14.93
CA SER A 40 12.34 -1.08 -14.36
C SER A 40 11.24 -0.25 -13.68
N ASP A 41 11.63 0.63 -12.75
CA ASP A 41 10.71 1.59 -12.12
C ASP A 41 10.02 2.50 -13.14
N VAL A 42 10.74 2.89 -14.19
CA VAL A 42 10.18 3.70 -15.29
C VAL A 42 9.07 2.93 -16.01
N THR A 43 9.31 1.66 -16.33
CA THR A 43 8.31 0.78 -16.96
C THR A 43 7.11 0.56 -16.04
N LYS A 44 7.35 0.30 -14.75
CA LYS A 44 6.29 0.12 -13.75
C LYS A 44 5.43 1.37 -13.64
N GLY A 45 6.04 2.55 -13.52
CA GLY A 45 5.34 3.83 -13.47
C GLY A 45 4.54 4.10 -14.74
N TYR A 46 5.08 3.79 -15.92
CA TYR A 46 4.33 3.89 -17.18
C TYR A 46 3.10 2.98 -17.17
N LEU A 47 3.26 1.68 -16.87
CA LEU A 47 2.15 0.73 -16.82
C LEU A 47 1.07 1.13 -15.81
N LEU A 48 1.48 1.53 -14.60
CA LEU A 48 0.55 2.05 -13.60
C LEU A 48 -0.15 3.33 -14.06
N SER A 49 0.52 4.22 -14.80
CA SER A 49 -0.13 5.43 -15.33
C SER A 49 -1.13 5.14 -16.46
N GLN A 50 -0.93 4.05 -17.21
CA GLN A 50 -1.75 3.70 -18.37
C GLN A 50 -2.85 2.68 -18.07
N CYS A 51 -2.74 1.91 -16.99
CA CYS A 51 -3.76 0.90 -16.67
C CYS A 51 -5.12 1.53 -16.32
N ARG A 52 -6.18 0.72 -16.39
CA ARG A 52 -7.53 1.12 -15.97
C ARG A 52 -7.71 1.03 -14.45
N CYS A 53 -7.15 0.00 -13.85
CA CYS A 53 -7.20 -0.30 -12.42
C CYS A 53 -5.99 -1.16 -12.03
N LEU A 54 -5.70 -1.25 -10.74
CA LEU A 54 -4.67 -2.13 -10.19
C LEU A 54 -5.33 -3.21 -9.32
N VAL A 55 -4.96 -4.47 -9.54
CA VAL A 55 -5.42 -5.60 -8.74
C VAL A 55 -4.35 -6.00 -7.74
N TYR A 56 -4.74 -6.21 -6.47
CA TYR A 56 -3.84 -6.64 -5.41
C TYR A 56 -4.45 -7.80 -4.60
N THR A 57 -3.99 -9.01 -4.88
CA THR A 57 -4.49 -10.27 -4.29
C THR A 57 -3.77 -10.79 -3.03
N PRO A 58 -2.54 -10.36 -2.64
CA PRO A 58 -1.86 -10.90 -1.46
C PRO A 58 -2.66 -10.71 -0.16
N ALA A 59 -3.04 -11.83 0.47
CA ALA A 59 -3.72 -11.85 1.76
C ALA A 59 -2.72 -11.63 2.91
N MET A 60 -3.18 -10.99 4.00
CA MET A 60 -2.41 -10.75 5.23
C MET A 60 -1.06 -10.05 5.02
N GLU A 61 -0.91 -9.30 3.92
CA GLU A 61 0.26 -8.45 3.72
C GLU A 61 0.16 -7.21 4.63
N HIS A 62 1.30 -6.65 5.04
CA HIS A 62 1.35 -5.72 6.16
C HIS A 62 0.84 -4.32 5.80
N PHE A 63 1.33 -3.71 4.72
CA PHE A 63 1.12 -2.26 4.52
C PHE A 63 0.38 -1.89 3.22
N GLY A 64 0.42 -2.73 2.19
CA GLY A 64 -0.17 -2.39 0.89
C GLY A 64 0.61 -1.28 0.17
N ILE A 65 1.94 -1.42 0.08
CA ILE A 65 2.79 -0.49 -0.69
C ILE A 65 2.30 -0.40 -2.14
N VAL A 66 2.03 -1.55 -2.77
CA VAL A 66 1.56 -1.63 -4.17
C VAL A 66 0.21 -0.92 -4.38
N PRO A 67 -0.83 -1.13 -3.53
CA PRO A 67 -2.02 -0.27 -3.52
C PRO A 67 -1.71 1.23 -3.50
N THR A 68 -0.79 1.67 -2.64
CA THR A 68 -0.43 3.09 -2.52
C THR A 68 0.27 3.61 -3.79
N GLU A 69 1.13 2.81 -4.43
CA GLU A 69 1.75 3.15 -5.72
C GLU A 69 0.69 3.37 -6.82
N GLY A 70 -0.30 2.47 -6.91
CA GLY A 70 -1.43 2.62 -7.84
C GLY A 70 -2.28 3.86 -7.56
N MET A 71 -2.55 4.14 -6.28
CA MET A 71 -3.30 5.31 -5.85
C MET A 71 -2.59 6.62 -6.24
N VAL A 72 -1.27 6.72 -6.05
CA VAL A 72 -0.49 7.91 -6.48
C VAL A 72 -0.61 8.15 -7.99
N CYS A 73 -0.73 7.08 -8.79
CA CYS A 73 -0.99 7.13 -10.23
C CYS A 73 -2.46 7.41 -10.60
N ALA A 74 -3.30 7.76 -9.63
CA ALA A 74 -4.75 7.98 -9.79
C ALA A 74 -5.49 6.78 -10.39
N LYS A 75 -5.14 5.57 -9.96
CA LYS A 75 -5.81 4.33 -10.40
C LYS A 75 -6.68 3.75 -9.29
N PRO A 76 -7.91 3.32 -9.60
CA PRO A 76 -8.73 2.59 -8.65
C PRO A 76 -8.04 1.27 -8.32
N ILE A 77 -8.07 0.92 -7.04
CA ILE A 77 -7.49 -0.32 -6.51
C ILE A 77 -8.60 -1.36 -6.31
N VAL A 78 -8.40 -2.58 -6.79
CA VAL A 78 -9.19 -3.75 -6.40
C VAL A 78 -8.29 -4.63 -5.56
N ALA A 79 -8.55 -4.73 -4.26
CA ALA A 79 -7.69 -5.47 -3.36
C ALA A 79 -8.46 -6.42 -2.44
N VAL A 80 -7.76 -7.43 -1.93
CA VAL A 80 -8.32 -8.33 -0.91
C VAL A 80 -8.68 -7.55 0.35
N ASN A 81 -9.82 -7.86 0.95
CA ASN A 81 -10.30 -7.26 2.20
C ASN A 81 -9.59 -7.82 3.46
N GLN A 82 -8.26 -7.84 3.44
CA GLN A 82 -7.42 -8.34 4.54
C GLN A 82 -6.10 -7.58 4.63
N GLY A 83 -5.58 -7.37 5.85
CA GLY A 83 -4.25 -6.78 6.07
C GLY A 83 -4.14 -5.32 5.62
N GLY A 84 -2.95 -4.94 5.15
CA GLY A 84 -2.58 -3.58 4.74
C GLY A 84 -3.50 -2.91 3.71
N PRO A 85 -4.08 -3.61 2.72
CA PRO A 85 -5.15 -3.06 1.88
C PRO A 85 -6.30 -2.42 2.64
N CYS A 86 -6.72 -2.98 3.78
CA CYS A 86 -7.81 -2.43 4.60
C CYS A 86 -7.47 -1.05 5.19
N GLU A 87 -6.19 -0.78 5.41
CA GLU A 87 -5.71 0.50 5.93
C GLU A 87 -5.44 1.50 4.80
N SER A 88 -4.85 1.03 3.71
CA SER A 88 -4.37 1.87 2.60
C SER A 88 -5.49 2.31 1.66
N VAL A 89 -6.33 1.39 1.15
CA VAL A 89 -7.20 1.62 -0.01
C VAL A 89 -8.28 2.67 0.27
N GLY A 90 -9.08 2.50 1.33
CA GLY A 90 -10.19 3.41 1.66
C GLY A 90 -11.06 3.76 0.45
N GLU A 91 -11.25 5.07 0.18
CA GLU A 91 -12.03 5.57 -0.95
C GLU A 91 -11.33 5.44 -2.33
N GLY A 92 -10.09 4.96 -2.36
CA GLY A 92 -9.30 4.79 -3.58
C GLY A 92 -9.60 3.50 -4.34
N GLY A 93 -10.60 2.73 -3.93
CA GLY A 93 -10.86 1.43 -4.56
C GLY A 93 -11.96 0.61 -3.89
N THR A 94 -11.94 -0.69 -4.21
CA THR A 94 -12.84 -1.70 -3.69
C THR A 94 -12.05 -2.79 -2.99
N LEU A 95 -12.45 -3.10 -1.76
CA LEU A 95 -11.99 -4.28 -1.04
C LEU A 95 -12.98 -5.41 -1.28
N CYS A 96 -12.49 -6.57 -1.71
CA CYS A 96 -13.32 -7.73 -2.03
C CYS A 96 -12.82 -9.00 -1.34
N ASP A 97 -13.70 -10.00 -1.29
CA ASP A 97 -13.33 -11.33 -0.78
C ASP A 97 -12.25 -11.97 -1.67
N PRO A 98 -11.42 -12.87 -1.13
CA PRO A 98 -10.34 -13.55 -1.87
C PRO A 98 -10.87 -14.63 -2.83
N THR A 99 -11.87 -14.29 -3.64
CA THR A 99 -12.50 -15.19 -4.61
C THR A 99 -12.45 -14.60 -6.02
N PRO A 100 -12.24 -15.42 -7.06
CA PRO A 100 -12.22 -14.93 -8.45
C PRO A 100 -13.46 -14.13 -8.83
N GLU A 101 -14.64 -14.54 -8.36
CA GLU A 101 -15.93 -13.92 -8.66
C GLU A 101 -16.00 -12.49 -8.09
N ALA A 102 -15.59 -12.30 -6.84
CA ALA A 102 -15.62 -10.99 -6.19
C ALA A 102 -14.64 -10.01 -6.84
N PHE A 103 -13.45 -10.50 -7.22
CA PHE A 103 -12.48 -9.71 -7.98
C PHE A 103 -13.01 -9.35 -9.38
N ALA A 104 -13.64 -10.29 -10.09
CA ALA A 104 -14.18 -10.06 -11.42
C ALA A 104 -15.32 -9.02 -11.41
N GLU A 105 -16.21 -9.07 -10.41
CA GLU A 105 -17.28 -8.08 -10.24
C GLU A 105 -16.70 -6.67 -10.02
N ALA A 106 -15.75 -6.53 -9.07
CA ALA A 106 -15.12 -5.26 -8.77
C ALA A 106 -14.32 -4.69 -9.95
N LEU A 107 -13.60 -5.55 -10.69
CA LEU A 107 -12.87 -5.17 -11.90
C LEU A 107 -13.82 -4.68 -13.00
N THR A 108 -14.93 -5.37 -13.21
CA THR A 108 -15.92 -5.05 -14.25
C THR A 108 -16.47 -3.64 -14.06
N ALA A 109 -16.74 -3.21 -12.82
CA ALA A 109 -17.23 -1.87 -12.53
C ALA A 109 -16.28 -0.77 -13.09
N TYR A 110 -14.97 -0.91 -12.90
CA TYR A 110 -13.99 0.08 -13.38
C TYR A 110 -13.66 -0.04 -14.87
N VAL A 111 -13.70 -1.26 -15.41
CA VAL A 111 -13.46 -1.50 -16.84
C VAL A 111 -14.60 -0.93 -17.68
N MET A 112 -15.85 -1.13 -17.25
CA MET A 112 -17.04 -0.71 -17.99
C MET A 112 -17.37 0.78 -17.80
N ASP A 113 -17.02 1.39 -16.66
CA ASP A 113 -17.28 2.80 -16.39
C ASP A 113 -15.97 3.59 -16.17
N GLU A 114 -15.54 4.30 -17.22
CA GLU A 114 -14.35 5.15 -17.16
C GLU A 114 -14.50 6.36 -16.23
N ALA A 115 -15.71 6.91 -16.11
CA ALA A 115 -15.96 8.06 -15.26
C ALA A 115 -15.85 7.66 -13.79
N LEU A 116 -16.40 6.49 -13.44
CA LEU A 116 -16.20 5.86 -12.13
C LEU A 116 -14.72 5.63 -11.84
N ALA A 117 -13.99 5.00 -12.77
CA ALA A 117 -12.57 4.71 -12.59
C ALA A 117 -11.75 5.99 -12.34
N LYS A 118 -11.99 7.05 -13.11
CA LYS A 118 -11.31 8.35 -12.92
C LYS A 118 -11.65 8.99 -11.58
N ARG A 119 -12.92 8.97 -11.17
CA ARG A 119 -13.37 9.55 -9.91
C ARG A 119 -12.76 8.83 -8.70
N VAL A 120 -12.84 7.50 -8.67
CA VAL A 120 -12.29 6.68 -7.58
C VAL A 120 -10.75 6.76 -7.56
N GLY A 121 -10.12 6.72 -8.73
CA GLY A 121 -8.68 6.92 -8.85
C GLY A 121 -8.22 8.29 -8.32
N ALA A 122 -8.95 9.37 -8.61
CA ALA A 122 -8.64 10.69 -8.08
C ALA A 122 -8.76 10.76 -6.55
N ALA A 123 -9.82 10.18 -5.97
CA ALA A 123 -9.99 10.08 -4.52
C ALA A 123 -8.86 9.27 -3.88
N GLY A 124 -8.45 8.16 -4.52
CA GLY A 124 -7.30 7.36 -4.11
C GLY A 124 -6.01 8.17 -4.09
N ARG A 125 -5.74 8.95 -5.14
CA ARG A 125 -4.56 9.82 -5.21
C ARG A 125 -4.54 10.86 -4.10
N GLU A 126 -5.66 11.54 -3.87
CA GLU A 126 -5.77 12.52 -2.80
C GLU A 126 -5.47 11.88 -1.44
N ARG A 127 -6.07 10.71 -1.17
CA ARG A 127 -5.83 9.95 0.06
C ARG A 127 -4.35 9.57 0.21
N ALA A 128 -3.73 9.04 -0.83
CA ALA A 128 -2.34 8.60 -0.78
C ALA A 128 -1.39 9.76 -0.48
N LEU A 129 -1.57 10.90 -1.14
CA LEU A 129 -0.76 12.10 -0.90
C LEU A 129 -0.97 12.66 0.51
N LYS A 130 -2.21 12.63 1.01
CA LYS A 130 -2.56 13.15 2.34
C LYS A 130 -2.05 12.28 3.49
N LEU A 131 -1.97 10.96 3.31
CA LEU A 131 -1.70 10.03 4.41
C LEU A 131 -0.33 9.36 4.35
N PHE A 132 0.17 9.08 3.15
CA PHE A 132 1.34 8.21 2.93
C PHE A 132 2.50 8.91 2.22
N GLY A 133 2.39 10.21 1.97
CA GLY A 133 3.50 11.02 1.43
C GLY A 133 4.68 11.10 2.40
N MET A 134 5.91 11.17 1.86
CA MET A 134 7.13 11.28 2.65
C MET A 134 7.16 12.54 3.52
N ASP A 135 6.65 13.66 3.00
CA ASP A 135 6.56 14.91 3.76
C ASP A 135 5.62 14.76 4.96
N VAL A 136 4.45 14.14 4.76
CA VAL A 136 3.48 13.85 5.82
C VAL A 136 4.10 12.94 6.88
N PHE A 137 4.86 11.93 6.47
CA PHE A 137 5.59 11.06 7.39
C PHE A 137 6.62 11.86 8.21
N GLY A 138 7.43 12.68 7.54
CA GLY A 138 8.45 13.51 8.17
C GLY A 138 7.88 14.47 9.21
N GLU A 139 6.80 15.18 8.87
CA GLU A 139 6.11 16.11 9.77
C GLU A 139 5.53 15.41 11.00
N LYS A 140 4.86 14.27 10.80
CA LYS A 140 4.28 13.48 11.92
C LYS A 140 5.37 12.95 12.84
N LEU A 141 6.45 12.41 12.27
CA LEU A 141 7.57 11.88 13.04
C LEU A 141 8.24 12.98 13.87
N ALA A 142 8.57 14.11 13.23
CA ALA A 142 9.17 15.26 13.91
C ALA A 142 8.29 15.76 15.06
N THR A 143 7.00 15.95 14.80
CA THR A 143 6.01 16.37 15.81
C THR A 143 5.98 15.40 16.98
N ARG A 144 5.97 14.09 16.71
CA ARG A 144 5.94 13.08 17.77
C ARG A 144 7.22 13.09 18.60
N LEU A 145 8.38 13.21 17.97
CA LEU A 145 9.66 13.29 18.67
C LEU A 145 9.76 14.51 19.58
N VAL A 146 9.37 15.69 19.09
CA VAL A 146 9.32 16.93 19.89
C VAL A 146 8.36 16.79 21.07
N THR A 147 7.18 16.20 20.84
CA THR A 147 6.18 15.98 21.90
C THR A 147 6.71 15.05 23.00
N LEU A 148 7.34 13.94 22.62
CA LEU A 148 7.91 12.99 23.57
C LEU A 148 9.09 13.59 24.35
N TRP A 149 9.94 14.36 23.68
CA TRP A 149 11.05 15.07 24.32
C TRP A 149 10.53 16.11 25.33
N ALA A 150 9.56 16.93 24.95
CA ALA A 150 8.98 17.95 25.82
C ALA A 150 8.32 17.33 27.06
N LYS A 151 7.57 16.24 26.88
CA LYS A 151 6.96 15.50 28.00
C LYS A 151 8.03 14.96 28.96
N LYS A 152 9.05 14.27 28.43
CA LYS A 152 10.11 13.67 29.24
C LYS A 152 10.93 14.73 30.00
N ASN A 153 11.23 15.87 29.38
CA ASN A 153 11.96 16.95 30.05
C ASN A 153 11.10 17.71 31.07
N GLY A 154 9.80 17.86 30.80
CA GLY A 154 8.87 18.37 31.80
C GLY A 154 8.86 17.50 33.06
N GLU A 155 8.78 16.18 32.88
CA GLU A 155 8.81 15.19 33.98
C GLU A 155 10.17 15.20 34.73
N LEU A 156 11.30 15.30 34.02
CA LEU A 156 12.64 15.39 34.59
C LEU A 156 12.83 16.66 35.45
N ASN A 157 12.36 17.81 34.97
CA ASN A 157 12.47 19.07 35.70
C ASN A 157 11.61 19.04 36.98
N SER A 158 10.39 18.50 36.91
CA SER A 158 9.54 18.34 38.10
C SER A 158 10.11 17.37 39.15
N ALA A 159 10.81 16.31 38.72
CA ALA A 159 11.42 15.35 39.63
C ALA A 159 12.67 15.92 40.34
N GLN A 160 13.43 16.79 39.67
CA GLN A 160 14.60 17.48 40.25
C GLN A 160 14.18 18.54 41.27
N ASP A 161 13.05 19.22 41.05
CA ASP A 161 12.49 20.19 41.99
C ASP A 161 12.00 19.51 43.30
N GLU A 162 11.40 18.32 43.22
CA GLU A 162 10.95 17.56 44.40
C GLU A 162 12.10 17.00 45.26
N GLU A 163 13.21 16.58 44.64
CA GLU A 163 14.43 16.17 45.37
C GLU A 163 15.16 17.34 46.03
N GLY A 164 15.14 18.53 45.42
CA GLY A 164 15.71 19.75 45.99
C GLY A 164 14.93 20.23 47.23
N VAL A 165 13.60 20.16 47.20
CA VAL A 165 12.74 20.55 48.33
C VAL A 165 12.85 19.58 49.51
N LYS A 166 13.10 18.29 49.28
CA LYS A 166 13.31 17.31 50.36
C LYS A 166 14.64 17.48 51.09
N LYS A 167 15.70 17.95 50.42
CA LYS A 167 17.02 18.20 51.04
C LYS A 167 17.07 19.46 51.93
N GLN A 168 16.22 20.46 51.68
CA GLN A 168 16.16 21.69 52.50
C GLN A 168 15.33 21.57 53.78
N LYS A 169 14.59 20.48 53.99
CA LYS A 169 13.76 20.25 55.19
C LYS A 169 14.42 19.34 56.24
N SER A 170 15.68 18.97 56.02
CA SER A 170 16.45 18.06 56.88
C SER A 170 17.65 18.70 57.58
N ASP A 171 17.84 20.03 57.43
CA ASP A 171 18.76 20.86 58.22
C ASP A 171 17.97 21.75 59.20
#